data_AF-A0A9X2JA07-F1
#
_entry.id   AF-A0A9X2JA07-F1
#
_cell.length_a   1.000
_cell.length_b   1.000
_cell.length_c   1.000
_cell.angle_alpha   90.00
_cell.angle_beta   90.00
_cell.angle_gamma   90.00
#
_symmetry.space_group_name_H-M   'P 1'
#
loop_
_entity.id
_entity.type
_entity.pdbx_description
1 polymer ?
#
loop_
_entity_poly.entity_id
_entity_poly.type
_entity_poly.pdbx_seq_one_letter_code
_entity_poly.pdbx_strand_id
1 'polypeptide(L)' 'MDSPKPDQVVVSAQAVSKKFHTQSGELQLFENLNLEVRRGESLAIIGPSGAGKSTLLSMLAGLDQP' A
#
# COMPACT_ATOMS: atom_id res chain seq x y z
N MET A 1 -0.91 8.01 30.86
CA MET A 1 -0.59 8.54 29.52
C MET A 1 0.05 7.39 28.75
N ASP A 2 -0.55 6.95 27.65
CA ASP A 2 -0.03 5.81 26.89
C ASP A 2 1.18 6.29 26.09
N SER A 3 2.38 5.93 26.54
CA SER A 3 3.62 6.29 25.83
C SER A 3 3.69 5.47 24.55
N PRO A 4 3.94 6.09 23.38
CA PRO A 4 4.04 5.36 22.12
C PRO A 4 5.12 4.28 22.20
N LYS A 5 4.75 3.02 21.95
CA LYS A 5 5.68 1.89 21.90
C LYS A 5 6.47 1.96 20.58
N PRO A 6 7.81 1.85 20.60
CA PRO A 6 8.64 1.94 19.39
C PRO A 6 8.24 0.95 18.29
N ASP A 7 7.83 -0.26 18.65
CA ASP A 7 7.53 -1.32 17.67
C ASP A 7 6.06 -1.36 17.23
N GLN A 8 5.25 -0.36 17.58
CA GLN A 8 3.85 -0.30 17.19
C GLN A 8 3.72 -0.20 15.67
N VAL A 9 3.06 -1.17 15.04
CA VAL A 9 2.62 -1.06 13.64
C VAL A 9 1.53 0.01 13.56
N VAL A 10 1.74 1.02 12.71
CA VAL A 10 0.82 2.15 12.51
C VAL A 10 0.10 2.09 11.17
N VAL A 11 0.65 1.37 10.19
CA VAL A 11 0.01 1.05 8.91
C VAL A 11 0.24 -0.43 8.63
N SER A 12 -0.81 -1.17 8.28
CA SER A 12 -0.72 -2.57 7.88
C SER A 12 -1.60 -2.81 6.65
N ALA A 13 -1.03 -3.48 5.66
CA ALA A 13 -1.70 -3.99 4.47
C ALA A 13 -1.37 -5.47 4.35
N GLN A 14 -2.40 -6.32 4.25
CA GLN A 14 -2.25 -7.77 4.20
C GLN A 14 -2.94 -8.30 2.96
N ALA A 15 -2.21 -9.10 2.17
CA ALA A 15 -2.69 -9.72 0.93
C ALA A 15 -3.41 -8.76 -0.04
N VAL A 16 -2.97 -7.50 -0.11
CA VAL A 16 -3.59 -6.49 -0.99
C VAL A 16 -3.37 -6.88 -2.44
N SER A 17 -4.47 -7.00 -3.17
CA SER A 17 -4.47 -7.29 -4.60
C SER A 17 -5.33 -6.25 -5.29
N LYS A 18 -4.85 -5.68 -6.40
CA LYS A 18 -5.59 -4.68 -7.18
C LYS A 18 -5.48 -4.98 -8.66
N LYS A 19 -6.62 -4.97 -9.34
CA LYS A 19 -6.74 -5.13 -10.79
C LYS A 19 -7.47 -3.93 -11.39
N PHE A 20 -7.08 -3.57 -12.61
CA PHE A 20 -7.83 -2.62 -13.43
C PHE A 20 -8.26 -3.28 -14.73
N HIS A 21 -9.48 -2.97 -15.15
CA HIS A 21 -9.96 -3.33 -16.48
C HIS A 21 -9.58 -2.21 -17.45
N THR A 22 -8.81 -2.55 -18.47
CA THR A 22 -8.35 -1.64 -19.51
C THR A 22 -8.89 -2.09 -20.86
N GLN A 23 -8.79 -1.24 -21.88
CA GLN A 23 -9.17 -1.60 -23.25
C GLN A 23 -8.34 -2.78 -23.80
N SER A 24 -7.13 -2.97 -23.29
CA SER A 24 -6.22 -4.05 -23.67
C SER A 24 -6.37 -5.32 -22.82
N GLY A 25 -7.35 -5.36 -21.89
CA GLY A 25 -7.58 -6.46 -20.97
C GLY A 25 -7.36 -6.08 -19.49
N GLU A 26 -7.19 -7.10 -18.64
CA GLU A 26 -6.90 -6.90 -17.22
C GLU A 26 -5.43 -6.49 -17.00
N LEU A 27 -5.22 -5.45 -16.19
CA LEU A 27 -3.93 -5.07 -15.66
C LEU A 27 -3.87 -5.43 -14.16
N GLN A 28 -3.11 -6.47 -13.82
CA GLN A 28 -2.76 -6.77 -12.43
C GLN A 28 -1.75 -5.73 -11.94
N LEU A 29 -2.12 -4.92 -10.95
CA LEU A 29 -1.21 -3.92 -10.38
C LEU A 29 -0.46 -4.45 -9.16
N PHE A 30 -1.19 -5.13 -8.25
CA PHE A 30 -0.61 -5.78 -7.08
C PHE A 30 -1.24 -7.16 -6.92
N GLU A 31 -0.45 -8.16 -6.53
CA GLU A 31 -0.93 -9.49 -6.18
C GLU A 31 -0.32 -9.88 -4.83
N ASN A 32 -1.17 -10.11 -3.84
CA ASN A 32 -0.77 -10.52 -2.49
C ASN A 32 0.31 -9.62 -1.85
N LEU A 33 0.18 -8.29 -2.00
CA LEU A 33 1.10 -7.32 -1.41
C LEU A 33 0.89 -7.25 0.10
N ASN A 34 1.99 -7.39 0.85
CA ASN A 34 2.03 -7.24 2.31
C ASN A 34 2.98 -6.10 2.67
N LEU A 35 2.53 -5.21 3.55
CA LEU A 35 3.31 -4.05 3.98
C LEU A 35 2.96 -3.67 5.42
N GLU A 36 3.98 -3.44 6.24
CA GLU A 36 3.84 -2.85 7.56
C GLU A 36 4.73 -1.62 7.66
N VAL A 37 4.22 -0.57 8.32
CA VAL A 37 5.02 0.59 8.72
C VAL A 37 4.90 0.74 10.22
N ARG A 38 6.05 0.76 10.91
CA ARG A 38 6.13 0.96 12.35
C ARG A 38 6.26 2.43 12.70
N ARG A 39 5.90 2.76 13.94
CA ARG A 39 5.99 4.11 14.46
C ARG A 39 7.45 4.61 14.39
N GLY A 40 7.65 5.75 13.73
CA GLY A 40 8.98 6.36 13.57
C GLY A 40 9.75 5.89 12.34
N GLU A 41 9.24 4.91 11.60
CA GLU A 41 9.80 4.55 10.30
C GLU A 41 9.43 5.56 9.22
N SER A 42 10.36 5.77 8.29
CA SER A 42 10.13 6.49 7.04
C SER A 42 10.16 5.50 5.90
N LEU A 43 9.07 5.40 5.14
CA LEU A 43 8.92 4.51 4.00
C LEU A 43 8.98 5.33 2.70
N ALA A 44 9.77 4.86 1.73
CA ALA A 44 9.78 5.39 0.37
C ALA A 44 9.24 4.33 -0.61
N ILE A 45 8.28 4.73 -1.46
CA ILE A 45 7.75 3.89 -2.54
C ILE A 45 8.38 4.34 -3.86
N ILE A 46 9.17 3.46 -4.48
CA ILE A 46 9.92 3.74 -5.71
C ILE A 46 9.50 2.81 -6.85
N GLY A 47 9.61 3.28 -8.09
CA GLY A 47 9.27 2.50 -9.28
C GLY A 47 8.89 3.39 -10.47
N PRO A 48 8.85 2.83 -11.69
CA PRO A 48 8.56 3.59 -12.91
C PRO A 48 7.16 4.20 -12.90
N SER A 49 6.91 5.14 -13.82
CA SER A 49 5.55 5.66 -14.04
C SER A 49 4.60 4.50 -14.37
N GLY A 50 3.37 4.54 -13.86
CA GLY A 50 2.39 3.47 -14.06
C GLY A 50 2.53 2.24 -13.14
N ALA A 51 3.59 2.13 -12.33
CA ALA A 51 3.77 0.98 -11.40
C ALA A 51 2.79 0.94 -10.20
N GLY A 52 1.79 1.82 -10.15
CA GLY A 52 0.76 1.82 -9.10
C GLY A 52 1.10 2.53 -7.80
N LYS A 53 2.23 3.26 -7.70
CA LYS A 53 2.65 3.94 -6.46
C LYS A 53 1.55 4.81 -5.84
N SER A 54 0.91 5.67 -6.64
CA SER A 54 -0.19 6.52 -6.16
C SER A 54 -1.41 5.70 -5.77
N THR A 55 -1.71 4.61 -6.50
CA THR A 55 -2.78 3.67 -6.16
C THR A 55 -2.52 2.99 -4.81
N LEU A 56 -1.29 2.54 -4.56
CA LEU A 56 -0.88 1.98 -3.26
C LEU A 56 -1.08 3.00 -2.14
N LEU A 57 -0.62 4.24 -2.33
CA LEU A 57 -0.81 5.32 -1.36
C LEU A 57 -2.30 5.61 -1.09
N SER A 58 -3.14 5.64 -2.12
CA SER A 58 -4.59 5.81 -1.97
C SER A 58 -5.22 4.68 -1.17
N MET A 59 -4.85 3.42 -1.42
CA MET A 59 -5.34 2.28 -0.64
C MET A 59 -4.88 2.33 0.82
N LEU A 60 -3.60 2.64 1.08
CA LEU A 60 -3.06 2.78 2.44
C LEU A 60 -3.72 3.93 3.21
N ALA A 61 -4.13 4.99 2.52
CA ALA A 61 -4.88 6.11 3.09
C ALA A 61 -6.38 5.83 3.27
N GLY A 62 -6.87 4.67 2.86
CA GLY A 62 -8.30 4.32 2.90
C GLY A 62 -9.17 5.06 1.87
N LEU A 63 -8.55 5.64 0.83
CA LEU A 63 -9.23 6.38 -0.24
C LEU A 63 -9.63 5.50 -1.43
N ASP A 64 -9.09 4.28 -1.49
CA ASP A 64 -9.43 3.25 -2.48
C ASP A 64 -9.45 1.87 -1.80
N GLN A 65 -10.15 0.91 -2.40
CA GLN A 65 -10.25 -0.46 -1.90
C GLN A 65 -9.30 -1.40 -2.68
N PRO A 66 -8.81 -2.49 -2.06
CA PRO A 66 -8.11 -3.57 -2.75
C PRO A 66 -8.95 -4.12 -3.92
#